data_AF-A0A645H9R6-F1
#
_entry.id   AF-A0A645H9R6-F1
#
_cell.length_a   1.000
_cell.length_b   1.000
_cell.length_c   1.000
_cell.angle_alpha   90.00
_cell.angle_beta   90.00
_cell.angle_gamma   90.00
#
_symmetry.space_group_name_H-M   'P 1'
#
loop_
_entity.id
_entity.type
_entity.pdbx_description
1 polymer ?
#
loop_
_entity_poly.entity_id
_entity_poly.type
_entity_poly.pdbx_seq_one_letter_code
_entity_poly.pdbx_strand_id
1 'polypeptide(L)' 'MQYIIKIRIAKAVELLEHTDERIIEIAHSTGFRSLSNFYKSFKEHTNHTPNQYRKSEGDL' A
#
# COMPACT_ATOMS: atom_id res chain seq x y z
N MET A 1 -9.06 5.50 -15.44
CA MET A 1 -7.77 5.38 -14.70
C MET A 1 -7.90 4.86 -13.27
N GLN A 2 -9.10 4.87 -12.64
CA GLN A 2 -9.30 4.32 -11.29
C GLN A 2 -9.06 2.80 -11.19
N TYR A 3 -9.36 2.05 -12.25
CA TYR A 3 -9.20 0.58 -12.27
C TYR A 3 -7.75 0.13 -12.04
N ILE A 4 -6.78 0.81 -12.65
CA ILE A 4 -5.36 0.49 -12.47
C ILE A 4 -4.93 0.78 -11.03
N ILE A 5 -5.38 1.90 -10.44
CA ILE A 5 -5.07 2.25 -9.05
C ILE A 5 -5.60 1.17 -8.12
N LYS A 6 -6.83 0.69 -8.33
CA LYS A 6 -7.41 -0.39 -7.53
C LYS A 6 -6.56 -1.66 -7.55
N ILE A 7 -6.08 -2.09 -8.72
CA ILE A 7 -5.21 -3.28 -8.85
C ILE A 7 -3.88 -3.05 -8.10
N ARG A 8 -3.27 -1.87 -8.25
CA ARG A 8 -2.01 -1.54 -7.59
C ARG A 8 -2.15 -1.54 -6.07
N ILE A 9 -3.25 -0.98 -5.55
CA ILE A 9 -3.54 -1.00 -4.11
C ILE A 9 -3.79 -2.42 -3.61
N ALA A 10 -4.53 -3.25 -4.35
CA ALA A 10 -4.74 -4.64 -3.97
C ALA A 10 -3.42 -5.41 -3.83
N LYS A 11 -2.48 -5.22 -4.78
CA LYS A 11 -1.14 -5.82 -4.66
C LYS A 11 -0.32 -5.24 -3.51
N ALA A 12 -0.44 -3.94 -3.25
CA ALA A 12 0.24 -3.31 -2.12
C ALA A 12 -0.25 -3.86 -0.78
N VAL A 13 -1.56 -4.13 -0.64
CA VAL A 13 -2.15 -4.77 0.54
C VAL A 13 -1.55 -6.16 0.74
N GLU A 14 -1.55 -7.01 -0.29
CA GLU A 14 -0.95 -8.35 -0.24
C GLU A 14 0.52 -8.32 0.21
N LEU A 15 1.31 -7.37 -0.32
CA LEU A 15 2.71 -7.21 0.07
C LEU A 15 2.88 -6.70 1.52
N LEU A 16 1.97 -5.85 2.00
CA LEU A 16 2.01 -5.36 3.39
C LEU A 16 1.65 -6.46 4.40
N GLU A 17 0.78 -7.39 4.02
CA GLU A 17 0.31 -8.53 4.85
C GLU A 17 1.30 -9.70 4.87
N HIS A 18 2.04 -9.92 3.79
CA HIS A 18 2.87 -11.12 3.65
C HIS A 18 4.38 -10.85 3.65
N THR A 19 4.80 -9.58 3.74
CA THR A 19 6.22 -9.22 3.71
C THR A 19 6.57 -8.07 4.65
N ASP A 20 7.83 -8.06 5.08
CA ASP A 20 8.45 -6.95 5.80
C ASP A 20 9.13 -5.93 4.86
N GLU A 21 8.82 -5.97 3.55
CA GLU A 21 9.40 -5.03 2.58
C GLU A 21 9.13 -3.58 2.99
N ARG A 22 10.12 -2.70 2.84
CA ARG A 22 9.94 -1.28 3.19
C ARG A 22 8.82 -0.70 2.32
N ILE A 23 7.99 0.16 2.91
CA ILE A 23 6.83 0.76 2.24
C ILE A 23 7.21 1.46 0.92
N ILE A 24 8.41 2.04 0.85
CA ILE A 24 8.93 2.66 -0.36
C ILE A 24 9.16 1.64 -1.49
N GLU A 25 9.65 0.45 -1.17
CA GLU A 25 9.85 -0.63 -2.16
C GLU A 25 8.48 -1.13 -2.66
N ILE A 26 7.52 -1.31 -1.76
CA ILE A 26 6.14 -1.71 -2.11
C ILE A 26 5.49 -0.66 -3.02
N ALA A 27 5.67 0.63 -2.74
CA ALA A 27 5.14 1.69 -3.58
C ALA A 27 5.74 1.65 -5.00
N HIS A 28 7.05 1.42 -5.11
CA HIS A 28 7.73 1.32 -6.40
C HIS A 28 7.35 0.04 -7.16
N SER A 29 7.31 -1.12 -6.48
CA SER A 29 6.97 -2.42 -7.09
C SER A 29 5.53 -2.48 -7.58
N THR A 30 4.62 -1.74 -6.94
CA THR A 30 3.21 -1.60 -7.35
C THR A 30 3.00 -0.49 -8.39
N GLY A 31 4.06 0.13 -8.90
CA GLY A 31 4.01 1.05 -10.03
C GLY A 31 3.63 2.49 -9.69
N PHE A 32 3.77 2.91 -8.43
CA PHE A 32 3.67 4.33 -8.05
C PHE A 32 4.99 5.06 -8.29
N ARG A 33 4.89 6.25 -8.89
CA ARG A 33 6.04 7.11 -9.21
C ARG A 33 6.54 7.92 -8.01
N SER A 34 5.69 8.11 -7.01
CA SER A 34 6.03 8.85 -5.80
C SER A 34 5.34 8.24 -4.59
N LEU A 35 6.03 8.32 -3.45
CA LEU A 35 5.52 7.83 -2.19
C LEU A 35 4.27 8.62 -1.76
N SER A 36 4.24 9.94 -2.00
CA SER A 36 3.07 10.78 -1.66
C SER A 36 1.80 10.34 -2.41
N ASN A 37 1.92 10.01 -3.69
CA ASN A 37 0.78 9.51 -4.47
C ASN A 37 0.34 8.13 -3.99
N PHE A 38 1.29 7.27 -3.65
CA PHE A 38 0.99 5.97 -3.04
C PHE A 38 0.22 6.13 -1.73
N TYR A 39 0.71 6.94 -0.78
CA TYR A 39 0.05 7.16 0.51
C TYR A 39 -1.36 7.73 0.36
N LYS A 40 -1.54 8.70 -0.54
CA LYS A 40 -2.85 9.27 -0.83
C LYS A 40 -3.82 8.22 -1.37
N SER A 41 -3.44 7.53 -2.45
CA SER A 41 -4.30 6.50 -3.06
C SER A 41 -4.56 5.34 -2.11
N PHE A 42 -3.56 4.87 -1.37
CA PHE A 42 -3.72 3.78 -0.42
C PHE A 42 -4.73 4.15 0.68
N LYS A 43 -4.60 5.36 1.26
CA LYS A 43 -5.55 5.84 2.27
C LYS A 43 -6.96 6.02 1.71
N GLU A 44 -7.11 6.55 0.51
CA GLU A 44 -8.42 6.69 -0.15
C GLU A 44 -9.12 5.35 -0.39
N HIS A 45 -8.36 4.26 -0.62
CA HIS A 45 -8.91 2.95 -0.95
C HIS A 45 -9.07 2.02 0.27
N THR A 46 -8.26 2.19 1.31
CA THR A 46 -8.24 1.29 2.48
C THR A 46 -8.68 1.97 3.78
N ASN A 47 -8.88 3.29 3.77
CA ASN A 47 -9.09 4.16 4.94
C ASN A 47 -7.91 4.22 5.94
N HIS A 48 -6.81 3.52 5.65
CA HIS A 48 -5.63 3.45 6.50
C HIS A 48 -4.39 3.92 5.74
N THR A 49 -3.39 4.44 6.44
CA THR A 49 -2.07 4.61 5.81
C THR A 49 -1.37 3.24 5.71
N PRO A 50 -0.41 3.05 4.78
CA PRO A 50 0.35 1.81 4.69
C PRO A 50 1.03 1.40 6.01
N ASN A 51 1.52 2.37 6.80
CA ASN A 51 2.08 2.11 8.14
C ASN A 51 1.03 1.62 9.13
N GLN A 52 -0.16 2.22 9.14
CA GLN A 52 -1.24 1.81 10.02
C GLN A 52 -1.71 0.40 9.66
N TYR A 53 -1.84 0.12 8.37
CA TYR A 53 -2.25 -1.18 7.85
C TYR A 53 -1.24 -2.29 8.20
N ARG A 54 0.06 -2.01 8.14
CA ARG A 54 1.08 -2.98 8.56
C ARG A 54 1.10 -3.21 10.07
N LYS A 55 0.90 -2.15 10.87
CA LYS A 55 0.94 -2.27 12.33
C LYS A 55 -0.24 -3.07 12.89
N SER A 56 -1.40 -3.08 12.23
CA SER A 56 -2.56 -3.85 12.72
C SER A 56 -2.35 -5.36 12.69
N GLU A 57 -1.45 -5.88 11.85
CA GLU A 57 -1.10 -7.32 11.82
C GLU A 57 -0.02 -7.71 12.84
N GLY A 58 0.57 -6.75 13.57
CA GLY A 58 1.59 -7.02 14.60
C GLY A 58 1.05 -7.17 16.02
N ASP A 59 -0.26 -6.96 16.22
CA ASP A 59 -0.93 -7.00 17.53
C ASP A 59 -1.87 -8.22 17.70
N LEU A 60 -1.75 -9.26 16.86
CA LEU A 60 -2.46 -10.54 16.96
C LEU A 60 -1.51 -11.72 17.21
#